data_AF-A0A430FJU7-F1
#
_entry.id   AF-A0A430FJU7-F1
#
_cell.length_a   1.000
_cell.length_b   1.000
_cell.length_c   1.000
_cell.angle_alpha   90.00
_cell.angle_beta   90.00
_cell.angle_gamma   90.00
#
_symmetry.space_group_name_H-M   'P 1'
#
loop_
_entity.id
_entity.type
_entity.pdbx_description
1 polymer ?
#
loop_
_entity_poly.entity_id
_entity_poly.type
_entity_poly.pdbx_seq_one_letter_code
_entity_poly.pdbx_strand_id
1 'polypeptide(L)'
;MADTSNSVLFDAPGPKGRRTIRIANWIAGVIFAIVLVLILMRLHNPPQGENQLSWELWKPAIEHEAWTDFYLPGLWATIRATVVAVIGAVAFGLVFGVGRLLPNVVIRSISAVIVEFCRAVPVLLLMIFFWRWFAFAGMPSPSYWAVVLALVLYNGSVVAELVRSGVGNLPNGQREAAVALGLTETQSLMMVEVPQAVYAMLPAAVTQLVVVLKDTALGSIIMYTDLLQESRRLGSMYFNILQTLVMAAVIYFIACWLLSRLAEWLPERMQQRTAAPAEPEPVAPIAIMDPSNVNQIAVAKEVAELPLGGTPRKYHVHHRGTNASIRNWRRTRYEQGYDETHPESQIDPATGEFPAFRKPGEGAGKPKAHKPKSDENNSGHSDPMPEHNPVFKHGNNVGKGRPDLGGKPKI
;
A
#
# COMPACT_ATOMS: atom_id res chain seq x y z
N MET A 1 -23.56 8.43 -7.50
CA MET A 1 -22.96 7.18 -6.99
C MET A 1 -21.90 7.55 -5.95
N ALA A 2 -21.69 6.72 -4.93
CA ALA A 2 -20.62 6.93 -3.95
C ALA A 2 -19.56 5.85 -4.17
N ASP A 3 -18.30 6.26 -4.35
CA ASP A 3 -17.20 5.34 -4.62
C ASP A 3 -16.93 4.41 -3.43
N THR A 4 -17.01 3.10 -3.68
CA THR A 4 -16.81 2.05 -2.69
C THR A 4 -15.34 1.69 -2.46
N SER A 5 -14.40 2.33 -3.16
CA SER A 5 -12.96 2.00 -3.10
C SER A 5 -12.29 2.26 -1.74
N ASN A 6 -12.84 3.15 -0.91
CA ASN A 6 -12.28 3.49 0.40
C ASN A 6 -12.83 2.66 1.59
N SER A 7 -13.70 1.68 1.36
CA SER A 7 -14.38 0.94 2.45
C SER A 7 -13.53 -0.15 3.15
N VAL A 8 -12.22 -0.22 2.87
CA VAL A 8 -11.36 -1.33 3.31
C VAL A 8 -10.70 -1.07 4.67
N LEU A 9 -10.54 0.21 5.07
CA LEU A 9 -9.86 0.58 6.32
C LEU A 9 -10.81 1.03 7.45
N PHE A 10 -12.06 1.42 7.11
CA PHE A 10 -13.07 1.83 8.08
C PHE A 10 -14.44 1.27 7.69
N ASP A 11 -15.11 0.61 8.63
CA ASP A 11 -16.50 0.20 8.47
C ASP A 11 -17.38 1.41 8.12
N ALA A 12 -18.28 1.22 7.14
CA ALA A 12 -19.17 2.28 6.71
C ALA A 12 -20.05 2.73 7.91
N PRO A 13 -20.04 4.02 8.29
CA PRO A 13 -20.70 4.46 9.51
C PRO A 13 -22.20 4.16 9.43
N GLY A 14 -22.70 3.44 10.44
CA GLY A 14 -24.12 3.14 10.59
C GLY A 14 -24.98 4.41 10.75
N PRO A 15 -26.33 4.29 10.75
CA PRO A 15 -27.22 5.45 10.72
C PRO A 15 -27.01 6.43 11.89
N LYS A 16 -26.68 5.92 13.09
CA LYS A 16 -26.28 6.75 14.25
C LYS A 16 -24.94 7.45 14.00
N GLY A 17 -23.94 6.74 13.49
CA GLY A 17 -22.62 7.29 13.14
C GLY A 17 -22.70 8.43 12.10
N ARG A 18 -23.49 8.24 11.03
CA ARG A 18 -23.73 9.31 10.02
C ARG A 18 -24.38 10.56 10.63
N ARG A 19 -25.29 10.40 11.59
CA ARG A 19 -25.88 11.52 12.33
C ARG A 19 -24.84 12.24 13.19
N THR A 20 -24.01 11.51 13.93
CA THR A 20 -22.92 12.08 14.73
C THR A 20 -21.90 12.82 13.87
N ILE A 21 -21.44 12.22 12.76
CA ILE A 21 -20.52 12.86 11.80
C ILE A 21 -21.13 14.16 11.24
N ARG A 22 -22.41 14.15 10.86
CA ARG A 22 -23.08 15.36 10.36
C ARG A 22 -23.15 16.46 11.43
N ILE A 23 -23.46 16.12 12.68
CA ILE A 23 -23.50 17.07 13.80
C ILE A 23 -22.09 17.60 14.08
N ALA A 24 -21.07 16.74 14.13
CA ALA A 24 -19.67 17.13 14.32
C ALA A 24 -19.17 18.06 13.21
N ASN A 25 -19.49 17.77 11.94
CA ASN A 25 -19.14 18.62 10.80
C ASN A 25 -19.82 20.01 10.88
N TRP A 26 -21.09 20.07 11.31
CA TRP A 26 -21.78 21.35 11.55
C TRP A 26 -21.14 22.13 12.71
N ILE A 27 -20.85 21.48 13.83
CA ILE A 27 -20.18 22.12 14.98
C ILE A 27 -18.79 22.63 14.56
N ALA A 28 -18.00 21.82 13.86
CA ALA A 28 -16.68 22.21 13.34
C ALA A 28 -16.79 23.38 12.34
N GLY A 29 -17.77 23.37 11.44
CA GLY A 29 -18.04 24.47 10.51
C GLY A 29 -18.45 25.77 11.21
N VAL A 30 -19.28 25.69 12.25
CA VAL A 30 -19.66 26.86 13.07
C VAL A 30 -18.47 27.39 13.87
N ILE A 31 -17.67 26.53 14.50
CA ILE A 31 -16.44 26.93 15.20
C ILE A 31 -15.46 27.59 14.23
N PHE A 32 -15.25 27.00 13.05
CA PHE A 32 -14.40 27.57 12.00
C PHE A 32 -14.89 28.94 11.54
N ALA A 33 -16.20 29.10 11.31
CA ALA A 33 -16.79 30.38 10.94
C ALA A 33 -16.62 31.45 12.05
N ILE A 34 -16.81 31.07 13.32
CA ILE A 34 -16.57 31.97 14.47
C ILE A 34 -15.10 32.40 14.51
N VAL A 35 -14.16 31.46 14.38
CA VAL A 35 -12.71 31.76 14.36
C VAL A 35 -12.35 32.66 13.18
N LEU A 36 -12.90 32.41 11.99
CA LEU A 36 -12.70 33.25 10.81
C LEU A 36 -13.23 34.68 11.03
N VAL A 37 -14.43 34.83 11.59
CA VAL A 37 -15.00 36.14 11.94
C VAL A 37 -14.13 36.86 12.98
N LEU A 38 -13.66 36.17 14.02
CA LEU A 38 -12.75 36.76 15.02
C LEU A 38 -11.43 37.23 14.39
N ILE A 39 -10.86 36.46 13.45
CA ILE A 39 -9.66 36.84 12.68
C ILE A 39 -9.93 38.08 11.84
N LEU A 40 -11.05 38.13 11.09
CA LEU A 40 -11.41 39.27 10.25
C LEU A 40 -11.71 40.53 11.08
N MET A 41 -12.43 40.41 12.20
CA MET A 41 -12.65 41.53 13.14
C MET A 41 -11.32 42.05 13.71
N ARG A 42 -10.37 41.14 14.03
CA ARG A 42 -9.05 41.49 14.55
C ARG A 42 -8.15 42.17 13.52
N LEU A 43 -8.29 41.79 12.23
CA LEU A 43 -7.59 42.42 11.10
C LEU A 43 -8.19 43.78 10.71
N HIS A 44 -9.52 43.92 10.85
CA HIS A 44 -10.21 45.17 10.58
C HIS A 44 -9.90 46.24 11.63
N ASN A 45 -10.02 45.87 12.91
CA ASN A 45 -9.79 46.75 14.06
C ASN A 45 -8.68 46.18 14.98
N PRO A 46 -7.41 46.23 14.57
CA PRO A 46 -6.30 45.90 15.46
C PRO A 46 -6.17 46.97 16.56
N PRO A 47 -5.90 46.60 17.83
CA PRO A 47 -5.91 47.55 18.95
C PRO A 47 -4.72 48.51 18.98
N GLN A 48 -3.73 48.33 18.10
CA GLN A 48 -2.51 49.14 17.98
C GLN A 48 -2.04 49.18 16.52
N GLY A 49 -2.92 49.50 15.57
CA GLY A 49 -2.54 49.61 14.15
C GLY A 49 -3.67 50.09 13.25
N GLU A 50 -3.36 50.21 11.96
CA GLU A 50 -4.32 50.57 10.91
C GLU A 50 -5.06 49.34 10.38
N ASN A 51 -6.24 49.56 9.79
CA ASN A 51 -7.10 48.53 9.21
C ASN A 51 -6.36 47.74 8.10
N GLN A 52 -5.98 46.50 8.41
CA GLN A 52 -5.24 45.61 7.51
C GLN A 52 -6.08 45.11 6.33
N LEU A 53 -7.39 45.35 6.34
CA LEU A 53 -8.30 45.04 5.23
C LEU A 53 -8.61 46.27 4.36
N SER A 54 -7.94 47.40 4.60
CA SER A 54 -8.11 48.62 3.79
C SER A 54 -7.65 48.42 2.35
N TRP A 55 -8.42 48.96 1.39
CA TRP A 55 -8.13 48.84 -0.05
C TRP A 55 -6.80 49.50 -0.46
N GLU A 56 -6.35 50.53 0.27
CA GLU A 56 -5.07 51.21 0.04
C GLU A 56 -3.87 50.24 0.10
N LEU A 57 -3.89 49.27 1.02
CA LEU A 57 -2.82 48.26 1.14
C LEU A 57 -2.84 47.22 0.00
N TRP A 58 -3.96 47.09 -0.73
CA TRP A 58 -4.10 46.17 -1.85
C TRP A 58 -3.59 46.75 -3.17
N LYS A 59 -3.62 48.08 -3.37
CA LYS A 59 -3.18 48.69 -4.64
C LYS A 59 -1.74 48.29 -5.03
N PRO A 60 -0.71 48.44 -4.16
CA PRO A 60 0.67 48.08 -4.51
C PRO A 60 0.90 46.57 -4.62
N ALA A 61 -0.06 45.74 -4.23
CA ALA A 61 0.00 44.28 -4.36
C ALA A 61 -0.67 43.77 -5.65
N ILE A 62 -1.41 44.62 -6.38
CA ILE A 62 -2.18 44.29 -7.59
C ILE A 62 -1.66 45.09 -8.82
N GLU A 63 -1.04 46.25 -8.60
CA GLU A 63 -0.40 47.10 -9.61
C GLU A 63 0.58 46.36 -10.54
N HIS A 64 0.76 46.87 -11.76
CA HIS A 64 1.48 46.18 -12.84
C HIS A 64 2.95 45.90 -12.48
N GLU A 65 3.55 46.88 -11.81
CA GLU A 65 4.92 46.89 -11.29
C GLU A 65 5.17 45.73 -10.33
N ALA A 66 4.18 45.37 -9.49
CA ALA A 66 4.27 44.20 -8.61
C ALA A 66 4.38 42.88 -9.41
N TRP A 67 3.69 42.80 -10.55
CA TRP A 67 3.76 41.63 -11.42
C TRP A 67 5.06 41.55 -12.20
N THR A 68 5.53 42.66 -12.78
CA THR A 68 6.76 42.67 -13.60
C THR A 68 8.02 42.48 -12.76
N ASP A 69 8.08 43.09 -11.57
CA ASP A 69 9.34 43.25 -10.83
C ASP A 69 9.50 42.22 -9.70
N PHE A 70 8.39 41.60 -9.25
CA PHE A 70 8.37 40.67 -8.11
C PHE A 70 7.70 39.33 -8.44
N TYR A 71 6.40 39.32 -8.79
CA TYR A 71 5.67 38.05 -8.90
C TYR A 71 6.10 37.19 -10.09
N LEU A 72 6.23 37.75 -11.30
CA LEU A 72 6.66 36.97 -12.47
C LEU A 72 8.13 36.51 -12.36
N PRO A 73 9.10 37.35 -11.93
CA PRO A 73 10.47 36.89 -11.66
C PRO A 73 10.55 35.81 -10.58
N GLY A 74 9.84 35.98 -9.46
CA GLY A 74 9.80 35.00 -8.37
C GLY A 74 9.13 33.67 -8.77
N LEU A 75 8.05 33.73 -9.54
CA LEU A 75 7.41 32.55 -10.13
C LEU A 75 8.32 31.84 -11.14
N TRP A 76 9.04 32.59 -11.98
CA TRP A 76 10.02 32.02 -12.91
C TRP A 76 11.18 31.34 -12.18
N ALA A 77 11.71 31.95 -11.11
CA ALA A 77 12.72 31.33 -10.25
C ALA A 77 12.20 30.03 -9.61
N THR A 78 10.98 30.08 -9.06
CA THR A 78 10.26 28.92 -8.48
C THR A 78 10.15 27.76 -9.49
N ILE A 79 9.67 28.04 -10.70
CA ILE A 79 9.52 27.04 -11.77
C ILE A 79 10.89 26.49 -12.19
N ARG A 80 11.90 27.36 -12.38
CA ARG A 80 13.26 26.97 -12.76
C ARG A 80 13.88 26.02 -11.73
N ALA A 81 13.80 26.34 -10.44
CA ALA A 81 14.28 25.48 -9.36
C ALA A 81 13.51 24.15 -9.34
N THR A 82 12.18 24.20 -9.47
CA THR A 82 11.31 23.01 -9.52
C THR A 82 11.72 22.06 -10.65
N VAL A 83 11.84 22.56 -11.88
CA VAL A 83 12.17 21.72 -13.06
C VAL A 83 13.52 21.04 -12.91
N VAL A 84 14.55 21.78 -12.50
CA VAL A 84 15.90 21.19 -12.32
C VAL A 84 15.90 20.21 -11.14
N ALA A 85 15.21 20.52 -10.04
CA ALA A 85 15.09 19.64 -8.89
C ALA A 85 14.34 18.35 -9.22
N VAL A 86 13.28 18.41 -10.02
CA VAL A 86 12.50 17.23 -10.45
C VAL A 86 13.33 16.31 -11.34
N ILE A 87 14.03 16.87 -12.35
CA ILE A 87 14.89 16.08 -13.24
C ILE A 87 15.99 15.38 -12.43
N GLY A 88 16.65 16.11 -11.52
CA GLY A 88 17.65 15.54 -10.63
C GLY A 88 17.07 14.51 -9.65
N ALA A 89 15.89 14.75 -9.07
CA ALA A 89 15.22 13.83 -8.16
C ALA A 89 14.79 12.53 -8.86
N VAL A 90 14.29 12.59 -10.10
CA VAL A 90 13.97 11.40 -10.89
C VAL A 90 15.25 10.62 -11.22
N ALA A 91 16.32 11.28 -11.66
CA ALA A 91 17.59 10.62 -11.94
C ALA A 91 18.19 9.95 -10.69
N PHE A 92 18.26 10.68 -9.57
CA PHE A 92 18.71 10.17 -8.26
C PHE A 92 17.83 9.01 -7.79
N GLY A 93 16.51 9.17 -7.86
CA GLY A 93 15.53 8.20 -7.38
C GLY A 93 15.55 6.90 -8.17
N LEU A 94 15.70 6.96 -9.50
CA LEU A 94 15.89 5.78 -10.33
C LEU A 94 17.21 5.07 -10.00
N VAL A 95 18.34 5.80 -9.93
CA VAL A 95 19.66 5.22 -9.65
C VAL A 95 19.70 4.52 -8.28
N PHE A 96 19.29 5.20 -7.20
CA PHE A 96 19.35 4.65 -5.85
C PHE A 96 18.17 3.71 -5.52
N GLY A 97 17.00 3.89 -6.14
CA GLY A 97 15.87 2.97 -6.04
C GLY A 97 16.18 1.61 -6.65
N VAL A 98 16.70 1.59 -7.88
CA VAL A 98 17.22 0.38 -8.53
C VAL A 98 18.41 -0.19 -7.75
N GLY A 99 19.33 0.67 -7.30
CA GLY A 99 20.49 0.26 -6.49
C GLY A 99 20.12 -0.53 -5.23
N ARG A 100 18.97 -0.24 -4.61
CA ARG A 100 18.43 -0.99 -3.45
C ARG A 100 17.75 -2.31 -3.80
N LEU A 101 17.38 -2.53 -5.06
CA LEU A 101 16.75 -3.77 -5.54
C LEU A 101 17.77 -4.78 -6.07
N LEU A 102 18.99 -4.33 -6.42
CA LEU A 102 20.05 -5.22 -6.90
C LEU A 102 20.44 -6.30 -5.88
N PRO A 103 20.82 -7.51 -6.34
CA PRO A 103 21.23 -8.60 -5.45
C PRO A 103 22.58 -8.35 -4.76
N ASN A 104 23.41 -7.44 -5.28
CA ASN A 104 24.70 -7.09 -4.68
C ASN A 104 24.50 -6.34 -3.35
N VAL A 105 24.83 -7.02 -2.25
CA VAL A 105 24.71 -6.51 -0.87
C VAL A 105 25.40 -5.16 -0.66
N VAL A 106 26.54 -4.91 -1.29
CA VAL A 106 27.31 -3.67 -1.11
C VAL A 106 26.56 -2.48 -1.73
N ILE A 107 26.16 -2.60 -2.99
CA ILE A 107 25.44 -1.53 -3.72
C ILE A 107 24.09 -1.27 -3.04
N ARG A 108 23.38 -2.33 -2.65
CA ARG A 108 22.11 -2.27 -1.92
C ARG A 108 22.25 -1.53 -0.60
N SER A 109 23.25 -1.86 0.21
CA SER A 109 23.48 -1.22 1.52
C SER A 109 23.89 0.24 1.40
N ILE A 110 24.80 0.58 0.46
CA ILE A 110 25.20 1.98 0.22
C ILE A 110 23.98 2.81 -0.23
N SER A 111 23.19 2.27 -1.16
CA SER A 111 22.00 2.94 -1.68
C SER A 111 20.91 3.07 -0.61
N ALA A 112 20.77 2.09 0.29
CA ALA A 112 19.87 2.16 1.44
C ALA A 112 20.30 3.26 2.43
N VAL A 113 21.58 3.33 2.80
CA VAL A 113 22.09 4.36 3.72
C VAL A 113 21.90 5.77 3.14
N ILE A 114 22.21 5.97 1.86
CA ILE A 114 22.04 7.27 1.19
C ILE A 114 20.56 7.70 1.17
N VAL A 115 19.67 6.81 0.73
CA VAL A 115 18.23 7.11 0.64
C VAL A 115 17.63 7.36 2.03
N GLU A 116 17.97 6.54 3.03
CA GLU A 116 17.45 6.70 4.39
C GLU A 116 17.95 8.00 5.03
N PHE A 117 19.23 8.35 4.85
CA PHE A 117 19.78 9.64 5.31
C PHE A 117 19.07 10.83 4.66
N CYS A 118 18.95 10.84 3.32
CA CYS A 118 18.31 11.94 2.59
C CYS A 118 16.82 12.11 2.92
N ARG A 119 16.15 11.04 3.38
CA ARG A 119 14.76 11.07 3.83
C ARG A 119 14.61 11.46 5.30
N ALA A 120 15.54 11.03 6.16
CA ALA A 120 15.51 11.27 7.60
C ALA A 120 15.93 12.71 7.98
N VAL A 121 16.81 13.33 7.20
CA VAL A 121 17.24 14.73 7.43
C VAL A 121 16.19 15.70 6.86
N PRO A 122 15.65 16.65 7.66
CA PRO A 122 14.77 17.70 7.17
C PRO A 122 15.38 18.48 6.00
N VAL A 123 14.65 18.60 4.88
CA VAL A 123 15.15 19.24 3.65
C VAL A 123 15.64 20.68 3.87
N LEU A 124 15.02 21.43 4.78
CA LEU A 124 15.47 22.78 5.16
C LEU A 124 16.88 22.79 5.79
N LEU A 125 17.25 21.76 6.57
CA LEU A 125 18.61 21.65 7.11
C LEU A 125 19.63 21.36 6.00
N LEU A 126 19.26 20.53 5.00
CA LEU A 126 20.08 20.34 3.80
C LEU A 126 20.27 21.65 3.03
N MET A 127 19.21 22.45 2.85
CA MET A 127 19.30 23.77 2.21
C MET A 127 20.26 24.71 2.96
N ILE A 128 20.13 24.83 4.28
CA ILE A 128 21.01 25.69 5.10
C ILE A 128 22.47 25.21 5.04
N PHE A 129 22.69 23.90 5.11
CA PHE A 129 24.02 23.28 5.03
C PHE A 129 24.69 23.54 3.67
N PHE A 130 24.03 23.19 2.56
CA PHE A 130 24.59 23.39 1.22
C PHE A 130 24.77 24.88 0.89
N TRP A 131 23.87 25.75 1.36
CA TRP A 131 24.04 27.20 1.20
C TRP A 131 25.33 27.69 1.87
N ARG A 132 25.58 27.26 3.11
CA ARG A 132 26.80 27.62 3.83
C ARG A 132 28.05 27.02 3.18
N TRP A 133 27.99 25.77 2.73
CA TRP A 133 29.10 25.13 2.00
C TRP A 133 29.41 25.86 0.69
N PHE A 134 28.41 26.10 -0.16
CA PHE A 134 28.60 26.73 -1.47
C PHE A 134 29.05 28.18 -1.36
N ALA A 135 28.57 28.92 -0.36
CA ALA A 135 29.07 30.25 -0.04
C ALA A 135 30.56 30.22 0.38
N PHE A 136 30.95 29.28 1.26
CA PHE A 136 32.36 29.10 1.66
C PHE A 136 33.26 28.67 0.49
N ALA A 137 32.74 27.85 -0.42
CA ALA A 137 33.43 27.41 -1.64
C ALA A 137 33.48 28.47 -2.75
N GLY A 138 32.93 29.67 -2.55
CA GLY A 138 32.91 30.76 -3.55
C GLY A 138 32.05 30.48 -4.78
N MET A 139 31.09 29.56 -4.69
CA MET A 139 30.25 29.16 -5.83
C MET A 139 29.25 30.27 -6.18
N PRO A 140 29.03 30.59 -7.46
CA PRO A 140 28.00 31.55 -7.87
C PRO A 140 26.59 31.04 -7.56
N SER A 141 25.71 31.94 -7.11
CA SER A 141 24.31 31.65 -6.74
C SER A 141 24.16 30.50 -5.73
N PRO A 142 24.82 30.56 -4.54
CA PRO A 142 24.84 29.45 -3.59
C PRO A 142 23.44 29.08 -3.09
N SER A 143 22.53 30.04 -2.91
CA SER A 143 21.16 29.77 -2.46
C SER A 143 20.36 28.96 -3.49
N TYR A 144 20.53 29.24 -4.79
CA TYR A 144 19.85 28.48 -5.86
C TYR A 144 20.29 27.02 -5.86
N TRP A 145 21.60 26.76 -5.88
CA TRP A 145 22.12 25.40 -5.89
C TRP A 145 21.83 24.64 -4.60
N ALA A 146 21.78 25.34 -3.45
CA ALA A 146 21.39 24.74 -2.19
C ALA A 146 19.92 24.29 -2.17
N VAL A 147 18.99 25.11 -2.68
CA VAL A 147 17.58 24.71 -2.86
C VAL A 147 17.49 23.52 -3.80
N VAL A 148 18.09 23.62 -5.00
CA VAL A 148 18.04 22.55 -6.01
C VAL A 148 18.60 21.23 -5.46
N LEU A 149 19.80 21.22 -4.90
CA LEU A 149 20.43 19.98 -4.43
C LEU A 149 19.69 19.38 -3.23
N ALA A 150 19.23 20.18 -2.28
CA ALA A 150 18.43 19.68 -1.16
C ALA A 150 17.13 19.04 -1.64
N LEU A 151 16.42 19.68 -2.59
CA LEU A 151 15.20 19.14 -3.18
C LEU A 151 15.48 17.86 -3.99
N VAL A 152 16.57 17.79 -4.74
CA VAL A 152 17.02 16.59 -5.48
C VAL A 152 17.22 15.42 -4.54
N LEU A 153 17.97 15.62 -3.44
CA LEU A 153 18.27 14.55 -2.49
C LEU A 153 17.02 14.08 -1.74
N TYR A 154 16.23 15.02 -1.21
CA TYR A 154 15.01 14.70 -0.47
C TYR A 154 13.95 14.04 -1.36
N ASN A 155 13.54 14.68 -2.45
CA ASN A 155 12.51 14.13 -3.34
C ASN A 155 13.02 12.91 -4.11
N GLY A 156 14.32 12.86 -4.44
CA GLY A 156 14.92 11.66 -5.03
C GLY A 156 14.92 10.47 -4.07
N SER A 157 15.07 10.68 -2.77
CA SER A 157 14.91 9.61 -1.78
C SER A 157 13.47 9.07 -1.73
N VAL A 158 12.47 9.94 -1.89
CA VAL A 158 11.05 9.57 -1.99
C VAL A 158 10.79 8.79 -3.29
N VAL A 159 11.32 9.24 -4.42
CA VAL A 159 11.23 8.53 -5.71
C VAL A 159 11.94 7.16 -5.64
N ALA A 160 13.06 7.04 -4.95
CA ALA A 160 13.75 5.75 -4.75
C ALA A 160 12.90 4.75 -3.95
N GLU A 161 12.24 5.20 -2.88
CA GLU A 161 11.28 4.37 -2.14
C GLU A 161 10.04 4.02 -2.97
N LEU A 162 9.56 4.96 -3.80
CA LEU A 162 8.43 4.73 -4.70
C LEU A 162 8.75 3.65 -5.74
N VAL A 163 9.93 3.71 -6.38
CA VAL A 163 10.41 2.68 -7.33
C VAL A 163 10.55 1.32 -6.63
N ARG A 164 11.14 1.29 -5.42
CA ARG A 164 11.29 0.06 -4.63
C ARG A 164 9.95 -0.57 -4.26
N SER A 165 8.97 0.26 -3.86
CA SER A 165 7.60 -0.17 -3.55
C SER A 165 6.85 -0.61 -4.81
N GLY A 166 7.08 0.05 -5.94
CA GLY A 166 6.54 -0.32 -7.25
C GLY A 166 6.93 -1.73 -7.67
N VAL A 167 8.22 -2.06 -7.60
CA VAL A 167 8.71 -3.42 -7.89
C VAL A 167 8.17 -4.42 -6.87
N GLY A 168 8.13 -4.07 -5.58
CA GLY A 168 7.61 -4.94 -4.52
C GLY A 168 6.10 -5.21 -4.58
N ASN A 169 5.32 -4.40 -5.32
CA ASN A 169 3.89 -4.59 -5.54
C ASN A 169 3.56 -5.36 -6.84
N LEU A 170 4.55 -5.70 -7.65
CA LEU A 170 4.35 -6.44 -8.90
C LEU A 170 4.07 -7.93 -8.61
N PRO A 171 3.17 -8.61 -9.36
CA PRO A 171 2.92 -10.04 -9.17
C PRO A 171 4.20 -10.89 -9.35
N ASN A 172 4.52 -11.73 -8.37
CA ASN A 172 5.74 -12.57 -8.34
C ASN A 172 5.94 -13.40 -9.63
N GLY A 173 4.84 -13.81 -10.28
CA GLY A 173 4.85 -14.54 -11.54
C GLY A 173 5.61 -13.85 -12.69
N GLN A 174 5.75 -12.52 -12.69
CA GLN A 174 6.58 -11.80 -13.67
C GLN A 174 8.05 -12.20 -13.56
N ARG A 175 8.59 -12.24 -12.33
CA ARG A 175 9.97 -12.64 -12.05
C ARG A 175 10.18 -14.14 -12.26
N GLU A 176 9.22 -14.96 -11.84
CA GLU A 176 9.27 -16.41 -12.03
C GLU A 176 9.29 -16.78 -13.54
N ALA A 177 8.46 -16.13 -14.36
CA ALA A 177 8.46 -16.32 -15.81
C ALA A 177 9.75 -15.82 -16.47
N ALA A 178 10.27 -14.65 -16.07
CA ALA A 178 11.52 -14.11 -16.58
C ALA A 178 12.72 -15.05 -16.32
N VAL A 179 12.82 -15.59 -15.09
CA VAL A 179 13.86 -16.55 -14.71
C VAL A 179 13.67 -17.90 -15.41
N ALA A 180 12.43 -18.37 -15.59
CA ALA A 180 12.13 -19.58 -16.37
C ALA A 180 12.52 -19.47 -17.85
N LEU A 181 12.51 -18.26 -18.42
CA LEU A 181 13.03 -17.96 -19.76
C LEU A 181 14.57 -17.80 -19.81
N GLY A 182 15.27 -18.06 -18.70
CA GLY A 182 16.73 -18.02 -18.62
C GLY A 182 17.33 -16.64 -18.33
N LEU A 183 16.53 -15.64 -17.97
CA LEU A 183 17.05 -14.34 -17.53
C LEU A 183 17.63 -14.45 -16.10
N THR A 184 18.78 -13.82 -15.89
CA THR A 184 19.33 -13.63 -14.53
C THR A 184 18.43 -12.70 -13.71
N GLU A 185 18.51 -12.75 -12.37
CA GLU A 185 17.70 -11.87 -11.51
C GLU A 185 17.88 -10.38 -11.83
N THR A 186 19.10 -9.95 -12.14
CA THR A 186 19.39 -8.57 -12.55
C THR A 186 18.78 -8.22 -13.91
N GLN A 187 18.73 -9.18 -14.86
CA GLN A 187 18.06 -8.97 -16.15
C GLN A 187 16.54 -8.92 -15.99
N SER A 188 15.93 -9.82 -15.20
CA SER A 188 14.52 -9.76 -14.83
C SER A 188 14.17 -8.39 -14.23
N LEU A 189 14.94 -7.98 -13.23
CA LEU A 189 14.75 -6.69 -12.56
C LEU A 189 14.83 -5.51 -13.54
N MET A 190 15.90 -5.43 -14.35
CA MET A 190 16.17 -4.26 -15.19
C MET A 190 15.33 -4.20 -16.47
N MET A 191 14.98 -5.36 -17.05
CA MET A 191 14.26 -5.43 -18.34
C MET A 191 12.75 -5.59 -18.17
N VAL A 192 12.29 -6.18 -17.06
CA VAL A 192 10.87 -6.52 -16.83
C VAL A 192 10.30 -5.73 -15.67
N GLU A 193 10.84 -5.91 -14.45
CA GLU A 193 10.20 -5.45 -13.22
C GLU A 193 10.28 -3.92 -13.03
N VAL A 194 11.47 -3.33 -13.19
CA VAL A 194 11.70 -1.88 -13.01
C VAL A 194 10.93 -1.03 -14.02
N PRO A 195 10.94 -1.33 -15.34
CA PRO A 195 10.14 -0.56 -16.30
C PRO A 195 8.64 -0.61 -15.96
N GLN A 196 8.09 -1.79 -15.67
CA GLN A 196 6.68 -1.94 -15.29
C GLN A 196 6.35 -1.16 -14.01
N ALA A 197 7.20 -1.25 -12.99
CA ALA A 197 7.04 -0.53 -11.73
C ALA A 197 7.05 0.99 -11.89
N VAL A 198 7.93 1.53 -12.74
CA VAL A 198 8.00 2.98 -13.03
C VAL A 198 6.72 3.47 -13.70
N TYR A 199 6.14 2.71 -14.64
CA TYR A 199 4.84 3.05 -15.23
C TYR A 199 3.69 2.94 -14.22
N ALA A 200 3.65 1.88 -13.41
CA ALA A 200 2.64 1.69 -12.38
C ALA A 200 2.65 2.80 -11.32
N MET A 201 3.85 3.30 -10.98
CA MET A 201 4.06 4.36 -10.00
C MET A 201 4.05 5.78 -10.59
N LEU A 202 3.85 5.94 -11.90
CA LEU A 202 3.78 7.24 -12.54
C LEU A 202 2.77 8.20 -11.87
N PRO A 203 1.53 7.81 -11.49
CA PRO A 203 0.59 8.72 -10.83
C PRO A 203 1.18 9.34 -9.55
N ALA A 204 1.79 8.52 -8.69
CA ALA A 204 2.44 8.98 -7.46
C ALA A 204 3.65 9.87 -7.77
N ALA A 205 4.46 9.51 -8.78
CA ALA A 205 5.60 10.32 -9.20
C ALA A 205 5.19 11.71 -9.70
N VAL A 206 4.06 11.85 -10.41
CA VAL A 206 3.57 13.18 -10.83
C VAL A 206 2.93 13.95 -9.67
N THR A 207 2.33 13.30 -8.66
CA THR A 207 1.92 14.05 -7.44
C THR A 207 3.11 14.65 -6.69
N GLN A 208 4.29 14.02 -6.76
CA GLN A 208 5.53 14.56 -6.17
C GLN A 208 5.97 15.88 -6.83
N LEU A 209 5.63 16.12 -8.09
CA LEU A 209 5.93 17.38 -8.80
C LEU A 209 5.27 18.59 -8.11
N VAL A 210 4.06 18.42 -7.58
CA VAL A 210 3.33 19.45 -6.81
C VAL A 210 3.94 19.65 -5.42
N VAL A 211 4.54 18.60 -4.83
CA VAL A 211 5.28 18.70 -3.57
C VAL A 211 6.56 19.51 -3.77
N VAL A 212 7.38 19.17 -4.78
CA VAL A 212 8.63 19.90 -5.09
C VAL A 212 8.37 21.39 -5.31
N LEU A 213 7.31 21.76 -6.04
CA LEU A 213 6.97 23.17 -6.32
C LEU A 213 6.61 23.96 -5.06
N LYS A 214 6.02 23.30 -4.05
CA LYS A 214 5.73 23.93 -2.75
C LYS A 214 6.99 24.00 -1.89
N ASP A 215 7.81 22.98 -1.91
CA ASP A 215 9.02 22.90 -1.09
C ASP A 215 10.11 23.90 -1.51
N THR A 216 10.07 24.46 -2.74
CA THR A 216 10.97 25.59 -3.11
C THR A 216 10.79 26.80 -2.18
N ALA A 217 9.59 26.99 -1.61
CA ALA A 217 9.29 28.11 -0.72
C ALA A 217 10.11 28.07 0.59
N LEU A 218 10.61 26.90 0.97
CA LEU A 218 11.56 26.76 2.08
C LEU A 218 12.90 27.47 1.80
N GLY A 219 13.25 27.64 0.53
CA GLY A 219 14.42 28.39 0.07
C GLY A 219 14.42 29.87 0.46
N SER A 220 13.25 30.47 0.68
CA SER A 220 13.13 31.86 1.17
C SER A 220 13.91 32.10 2.47
N ILE A 221 14.08 31.06 3.32
CA ILE A 221 14.84 31.14 4.58
C ILE A 221 16.33 31.40 4.34
N ILE A 222 16.90 30.94 3.21
CA ILE A 222 18.30 31.17 2.81
C ILE A 222 18.42 32.29 1.76
N MET A 223 17.47 33.23 1.77
CA MET A 223 17.39 34.38 0.86
C MET A 223 17.39 33.99 -0.63
N TYR A 224 16.89 32.78 -0.97
CA TYR A 224 16.61 32.45 -2.36
C TYR A 224 15.40 33.28 -2.83
N THR A 225 15.57 34.04 -3.93
CA THR A 225 14.55 34.92 -4.52
C THR A 225 13.51 34.12 -5.32
N ASP A 226 12.71 33.32 -4.61
CA ASP A 226 11.56 32.61 -5.13
C ASP A 226 10.28 33.47 -5.03
N LEU A 227 9.13 32.91 -5.40
CA LEU A 227 7.85 33.63 -5.35
C LEU A 227 7.51 34.09 -3.93
N LEU A 228 7.77 33.26 -2.91
CA LEU A 228 7.52 33.65 -1.52
C LEU A 228 8.46 34.79 -1.07
N GLN A 229 9.75 34.69 -1.37
CA GLN A 229 10.73 35.71 -0.98
C GLN A 229 10.50 37.05 -1.70
N GLU A 230 10.16 37.04 -2.99
CA GLU A 230 9.82 38.25 -3.74
C GLU A 230 8.55 38.92 -3.21
N SER A 231 7.53 38.12 -2.87
CA SER A 231 6.29 38.64 -2.26
C SER A 231 6.53 39.26 -0.88
N ARG A 232 7.47 38.71 -0.09
CA ARG A 232 7.94 39.32 1.17
C ARG A 232 8.74 40.59 0.95
N ARG A 233 9.57 40.65 -0.11
CA ARG A 233 10.35 41.84 -0.49
C ARG A 233 9.41 43.01 -0.84
N LEU A 234 8.43 42.78 -1.71
CA LEU A 234 7.38 43.75 -2.04
C LEU A 234 6.59 44.18 -0.79
N GLY A 235 6.14 43.20 0.00
CA GLY A 235 5.36 43.43 1.22
C GLY A 235 6.09 44.22 2.31
N SER A 236 7.42 44.16 2.32
CA SER A 236 8.28 44.93 3.24
C SER A 236 8.56 46.34 2.72
N MET A 237 8.53 46.55 1.40
CA MET A 237 8.73 47.85 0.75
C MET A 237 7.51 48.77 0.92
N TYR A 238 6.30 48.24 0.78
CA TYR A 238 5.03 48.99 0.90
C TYR A 238 4.28 48.74 2.22
N PHE A 239 4.91 48.08 3.20
CA PHE A 239 4.31 47.69 4.50
C PHE A 239 3.00 46.88 4.42
N ASN A 240 2.70 46.29 3.26
CA ASN A 240 1.49 45.52 2.95
C ASN A 240 1.75 43.99 2.86
N ILE A 241 2.56 43.47 3.79
CA ILE A 241 3.03 42.08 3.77
C ILE A 241 1.92 41.03 3.80
N LEU A 242 0.74 41.34 4.37
CA LEU A 242 -0.40 40.43 4.35
C LEU A 242 -0.96 40.29 2.94
N GLN A 243 -1.16 41.40 2.24
CA GLN A 243 -1.79 41.48 0.93
C GLN A 243 -0.89 40.83 -0.13
N THR A 244 0.42 41.08 -0.07
CA THR A 244 1.38 40.45 -1.00
C THR A 244 1.52 38.94 -0.75
N LEU A 245 1.46 38.48 0.51
CA LEU A 245 1.45 37.05 0.82
C LEU A 245 0.13 36.36 0.44
N VAL A 246 -1.01 37.04 0.51
CA VAL A 246 -2.29 36.51 -0.01
C VAL A 246 -2.24 36.40 -1.53
N MET A 247 -1.69 37.39 -2.24
CA MET A 247 -1.47 37.31 -3.69
C MET A 247 -0.52 36.14 -4.03
N ALA A 248 0.59 35.99 -3.31
CA ALA A 248 1.50 34.85 -3.45
C ALA A 248 0.79 33.51 -3.26
N ALA A 249 -0.07 33.39 -2.24
CA ALA A 249 -0.85 32.18 -1.97
C ALA A 249 -1.84 31.86 -3.10
N VAL A 250 -2.48 32.87 -3.70
CA VAL A 250 -3.34 32.71 -4.88
C VAL A 250 -2.53 32.23 -6.09
N ILE A 251 -1.36 32.82 -6.34
CA ILE A 251 -0.47 32.41 -7.45
C ILE A 251 0.03 30.97 -7.24
N TYR A 252 0.49 30.61 -6.03
CA TYR A 252 0.85 29.23 -5.69
C TYR A 252 -0.33 28.27 -5.83
N PHE A 253 -1.54 28.66 -5.43
CA PHE A 253 -2.74 27.84 -5.60
C PHE A 253 -3.02 27.58 -7.08
N ILE A 254 -3.02 28.61 -7.93
CA ILE A 254 -3.25 28.49 -9.38
C ILE A 254 -2.16 27.61 -10.01
N ALA A 255 -0.89 27.85 -9.69
CA ALA A 255 0.23 27.05 -10.20
C ALA A 255 0.11 25.58 -9.79
N CYS A 256 -0.16 25.31 -8.50
CA CYS A 256 -0.37 23.94 -8.01
C CYS A 256 -1.61 23.29 -8.62
N TRP A 257 -2.70 24.02 -8.82
CA TRP A 257 -3.94 23.49 -9.39
C TRP A 257 -3.78 23.10 -10.86
N LEU A 258 -3.15 23.97 -11.67
CA LEU A 258 -2.79 23.66 -13.07
C LEU A 258 -1.87 22.45 -13.14
N LEU A 259 -0.88 22.37 -12.25
CA LEU A 259 0.08 21.28 -12.17
C LEU A 259 -0.57 19.96 -11.74
N SER A 260 -1.48 19.98 -10.75
CA SER A 260 -2.28 18.82 -10.36
C SER A 260 -3.18 18.34 -11.49
N ARG A 261 -3.81 19.26 -12.23
CA ARG A 261 -4.68 18.88 -13.37
C ARG A 261 -3.87 18.23 -14.51
N LEU A 262 -2.66 18.71 -14.77
CA LEU A 262 -1.71 18.06 -15.66
C LEU A 262 -1.26 16.69 -15.12
N ALA A 263 -1.09 16.57 -13.80
CA ALA A 263 -0.69 15.35 -13.11
C ALA A 263 -1.74 14.24 -13.09
N GLU A 264 -3.03 14.59 -13.12
CA GLU A 264 -4.14 13.65 -13.30
C GLU A 264 -4.26 13.18 -14.76
N TRP A 265 -4.19 14.13 -15.70
CA TRP A 265 -4.41 13.86 -17.12
C TRP A 265 -3.31 13.00 -17.77
N LEU A 266 -2.05 13.19 -17.37
CA LEU A 266 -0.92 12.50 -18.00
C LEU A 266 -0.94 10.97 -17.73
N PRO A 267 -1.10 10.47 -16.49
CA PRO A 267 -1.19 9.03 -16.22
C PRO A 267 -2.45 8.39 -16.77
N GLU A 268 -3.63 9.05 -16.72
CA GLU A 268 -4.88 8.52 -17.30
C GLU A 268 -4.68 8.14 -18.78
N ARG A 269 -4.03 9.02 -19.54
CA ARG A 269 -3.76 8.81 -20.98
C ARG A 269 -2.70 7.73 -21.26
N MET A 270 -1.80 7.47 -20.30
CA MET A 270 -0.76 6.44 -20.43
C MET A 270 -1.25 5.06 -19.97
N GLN A 271 -2.01 4.98 -18.88
CA GLN A 271 -2.56 3.72 -18.36
C GLN A 271 -3.51 3.06 -19.36
N GLN A 272 -4.29 3.84 -20.13
CA GLN A 272 -5.11 3.35 -21.25
C GLN A 272 -4.32 2.57 -22.34
N ARG A 273 -2.98 2.67 -22.37
CA ARG A 273 -2.11 1.96 -23.33
C ARG A 273 -1.38 0.75 -22.74
N THR A 274 -1.39 0.58 -21.43
CA THR A 274 -0.56 -0.42 -20.72
C THR A 274 -1.39 -1.33 -19.80
N ALA A 275 -2.54 -0.85 -19.32
CA ALA A 275 -3.53 -1.68 -18.67
C ALA A 275 -4.27 -2.52 -19.73
N ALA A 276 -3.68 -3.67 -20.09
CA ALA A 276 -4.53 -4.83 -20.31
C ALA A 276 -5.39 -4.98 -19.04
N PRO A 277 -6.71 -5.21 -19.14
CA PRO A 277 -7.51 -5.51 -17.96
C PRO A 277 -6.83 -6.66 -17.23
N ALA A 278 -6.52 -6.46 -15.95
CA ALA A 278 -6.39 -7.58 -15.04
C ALA A 278 -7.81 -8.16 -14.95
N GLU A 279 -8.16 -9.03 -15.90
CA GLU A 279 -9.34 -9.88 -15.75
C GLU A 279 -9.20 -10.53 -14.39
N PRO A 280 -10.19 -10.38 -13.49
CA PRO A 280 -10.12 -11.03 -12.19
C PRO A 280 -9.88 -12.51 -12.46
N GLU A 281 -8.81 -13.05 -11.89
CA GLU A 281 -8.37 -14.43 -12.12
C GLU A 281 -9.61 -15.31 -12.19
N PRO A 282 -9.90 -15.96 -13.34
CA PRO A 282 -11.19 -16.56 -13.57
C PRO A 282 -11.38 -17.67 -12.56
N VAL A 283 -12.09 -17.34 -11.48
CA VAL A 283 -12.44 -18.27 -10.42
C VAL A 283 -13.19 -19.39 -11.13
N ALA A 284 -12.51 -20.53 -11.28
CA ALA A 284 -12.98 -21.61 -12.12
C ALA A 284 -14.43 -21.90 -11.72
N PRO A 285 -15.38 -21.94 -12.68
CA PRO A 285 -16.79 -22.04 -12.37
C PRO A 285 -16.98 -23.28 -11.50
N ILE A 286 -17.29 -23.04 -10.22
CA ILE A 286 -17.30 -24.08 -9.19
C ILE A 286 -18.29 -25.13 -9.67
N ALA A 287 -17.79 -26.35 -9.90
CA ALA A 287 -18.63 -27.41 -10.43
C ALA A 287 -19.83 -27.59 -9.50
N ILE A 288 -21.02 -27.79 -10.07
CA ILE A 288 -22.30 -27.86 -9.33
C ILE A 288 -22.28 -28.93 -8.21
N MET A 289 -21.34 -29.89 -8.26
CA MET A 289 -21.13 -30.93 -7.25
C MET A 289 -19.77 -30.89 -6.53
N ASP A 290 -19.01 -29.79 -6.57
CA ASP A 290 -17.78 -29.66 -5.77
C ASP A 290 -18.13 -29.54 -4.26
N PRO A 291 -17.61 -30.42 -3.38
CA PRO A 291 -17.79 -30.32 -1.92
C PRO A 291 -17.34 -28.97 -1.32
N SER A 292 -16.44 -28.23 -2.00
CA SER A 292 -16.05 -26.88 -1.57
C SER A 292 -17.22 -25.88 -1.62
N ASN A 293 -18.17 -26.08 -2.53
CA ASN A 293 -19.32 -25.21 -2.76
C ASN A 293 -20.27 -25.18 -1.55
N VAL A 294 -20.51 -26.34 -0.92
CA VAL A 294 -21.39 -26.46 0.25
C VAL A 294 -20.88 -25.58 1.40
N ASN A 295 -19.56 -25.57 1.63
CA ASN A 295 -18.95 -24.72 2.65
C ASN A 295 -19.03 -23.22 2.29
N GLN A 296 -18.90 -22.85 1.02
CA GLN A 296 -19.03 -21.45 0.57
C GLN A 296 -20.47 -20.95 0.66
N ILE A 297 -21.46 -21.77 0.29
CA ILE A 297 -22.89 -21.46 0.43
C ILE A 297 -23.28 -21.32 1.91
N ALA A 298 -22.77 -22.19 2.77
CA ALA A 298 -23.02 -22.13 4.21
C ALA A 298 -22.38 -20.87 4.84
N VAL A 299 -21.13 -20.54 4.47
CA VAL A 299 -20.49 -19.26 4.83
C VAL A 299 -21.30 -18.06 4.34
N ALA A 300 -21.80 -18.08 3.10
CA ALA A 300 -22.60 -16.99 2.55
C ALA A 300 -23.92 -16.79 3.33
N LYS A 301 -24.55 -17.87 3.81
CA LYS A 301 -25.71 -17.81 4.71
C LYS A 301 -25.35 -17.27 6.09
N GLU A 302 -24.30 -17.78 6.74
CA GLU A 302 -23.81 -17.21 8.03
C GLU A 302 -23.53 -15.71 7.90
N VAL A 303 -22.91 -15.27 6.80
CA VAL A 303 -22.60 -13.85 6.55
C VAL A 303 -23.86 -13.01 6.31
N ALA A 304 -24.88 -13.56 5.64
CA ALA A 304 -26.18 -12.89 5.47
C ALA A 304 -26.97 -12.79 6.79
N GLU A 305 -26.77 -13.72 7.72
CA GLU A 305 -27.43 -13.76 9.03
C GLU A 305 -26.75 -12.89 10.11
N LEU A 306 -25.54 -12.34 9.85
CA LEU A 306 -24.82 -11.48 10.81
C LEU A 306 -25.48 -10.08 10.95
N PRO A 307 -26.17 -9.77 12.08
CA PRO A 307 -27.02 -8.57 12.16
C PRO A 307 -26.25 -7.25 12.30
N LEU A 308 -24.94 -7.32 12.57
CA LEU A 308 -24.08 -6.17 12.87
C LEU A 308 -22.97 -5.94 11.82
N GLY A 309 -22.87 -6.79 10.80
CA GLY A 309 -21.76 -6.79 9.84
C GLY A 309 -20.46 -7.35 10.45
N GLY A 310 -19.69 -8.04 9.61
CA GLY A 310 -18.41 -8.62 9.98
C GLY A 310 -17.68 -9.18 8.76
N THR A 311 -16.38 -9.40 8.87
CA THR A 311 -15.58 -9.96 7.77
C THR A 311 -16.06 -11.37 7.41
N PRO A 312 -16.24 -11.70 6.11
CA PRO A 312 -16.63 -13.04 5.70
C PRO A 312 -15.64 -14.09 6.20
N ARG A 313 -16.16 -15.14 6.85
CA ARG A 313 -15.33 -16.24 7.36
C ARG A 313 -14.85 -17.08 6.19
N LYS A 314 -13.55 -17.34 6.08
CA LYS A 314 -13.01 -18.14 4.97
C LYS A 314 -13.49 -19.61 4.98
N TYR A 315 -13.96 -20.09 6.13
CA TYR A 315 -14.52 -21.43 6.33
C TYR A 315 -15.67 -21.37 7.34
N HIS A 316 -16.63 -22.30 7.21
CA HIS A 316 -17.79 -22.41 8.10
C HIS A 316 -17.40 -22.89 9.51
N VAL A 317 -18.13 -22.45 10.55
CA VAL A 317 -17.79 -22.77 11.96
C VAL A 317 -17.87 -24.26 12.26
N HIS A 318 -18.84 -24.93 11.66
CA HIS A 318 -19.09 -26.36 11.83
C HIS A 318 -18.59 -27.14 10.62
N HIS A 319 -17.27 -27.25 10.48
CA HIS A 319 -16.61 -28.10 9.49
C HIS A 319 -16.80 -29.59 9.83
N ARG A 320 -18.00 -30.14 9.60
CA ARG A 320 -18.25 -31.59 9.63
C ARG A 320 -17.70 -32.23 8.35
N GLY A 321 -16.38 -32.40 8.31
CA GLY A 321 -15.69 -32.95 7.14
C GLY A 321 -14.24 -33.37 7.37
N THR A 322 -13.75 -33.43 8.61
CA THR A 322 -12.36 -33.80 8.89
C THR A 322 -12.19 -34.47 10.26
N ASN A 323 -11.91 -35.77 10.27
CA ASN A 323 -11.26 -36.45 11.41
C ASN A 323 -9.74 -36.14 11.50
N ALA A 324 -9.32 -34.99 10.99
CA ALA A 324 -7.93 -34.57 10.88
C ALA A 324 -7.41 -33.99 12.20
N SER A 325 -7.12 -34.85 13.18
CA SER A 325 -6.36 -34.42 14.35
C SER A 325 -4.91 -34.13 13.93
N ILE A 326 -4.40 -32.94 14.29
CA ILE A 326 -3.04 -32.44 13.99
C ILE A 326 -1.93 -33.43 14.36
N ARG A 327 -2.18 -34.34 15.32
CA ARG A 327 -1.19 -35.31 15.83
C ARG A 327 -0.84 -36.46 14.86
N ASN A 328 -1.60 -36.70 13.79
CA ASN A 328 -1.40 -37.87 12.91
C ASN A 328 -1.39 -37.55 11.39
N TRP A 329 -1.02 -36.33 10.98
CA TRP A 329 -1.09 -35.85 9.59
C TRP A 329 -0.38 -36.73 8.53
N ARG A 330 0.63 -37.53 8.92
CA ARG A 330 1.31 -38.48 8.02
C ARG A 330 0.56 -39.80 7.76
N ARG A 331 -0.57 -40.05 8.42
CA ARG A 331 -1.38 -41.28 8.27
C ARG A 331 -2.77 -41.05 7.70
N THR A 332 -3.21 -39.80 7.53
CA THR A 332 -4.47 -39.46 6.88
C THR A 332 -4.35 -39.63 5.37
N ARG A 333 -4.65 -40.83 4.88
CA ARG A 333 -5.08 -41.05 3.49
C ARG A 333 -6.51 -40.50 3.37
N TYR A 334 -6.87 -39.89 2.24
CA TYR A 334 -8.23 -39.44 2.00
C TYR A 334 -9.16 -40.65 1.87
N GLU A 335 -9.87 -40.99 2.94
CA GLU A 335 -11.08 -41.80 2.87
C GLU A 335 -12.28 -40.86 2.89
N GLN A 336 -12.95 -40.76 1.75
CA GLN A 336 -14.19 -40.04 1.60
C GLN A 336 -15.29 -40.86 2.29
N GLY A 337 -15.55 -40.55 3.56
CA GLY A 337 -16.52 -41.28 4.36
C GLY A 337 -17.92 -41.16 3.77
N TYR A 338 -18.51 -42.29 3.38
CA TYR A 338 -19.93 -42.36 3.03
C TYR A 338 -20.79 -42.02 4.26
N ASP A 339 -21.70 -41.06 4.11
CA ASP A 339 -22.75 -40.81 5.09
C ASP A 339 -23.92 -41.75 4.78
N GLU A 340 -24.09 -42.80 5.60
CA GLU A 340 -25.17 -43.79 5.48
C GLU A 340 -26.57 -43.19 5.72
N THR A 341 -26.66 -41.96 6.21
CA THR A 341 -27.93 -41.29 6.55
C THR A 341 -28.44 -40.32 5.48
N HIS A 342 -27.68 -40.09 4.40
CA HIS A 342 -28.10 -39.23 3.29
C HIS A 342 -29.10 -39.97 2.36
N PRO A 343 -30.22 -39.36 1.92
CA PRO A 343 -31.22 -40.06 1.10
C PRO A 343 -30.66 -40.58 -0.24
N GLU A 344 -29.69 -39.88 -0.81
CA GLU A 344 -29.06 -40.21 -2.09
C GLU A 344 -28.02 -41.34 -1.99
N SER A 345 -27.44 -41.60 -0.80
CA SER A 345 -26.47 -42.68 -0.59
C SER A 345 -27.12 -44.03 -0.26
N GLN A 346 -28.46 -44.06 -0.12
CA GLN A 346 -29.24 -45.27 0.18
C GLN A 346 -29.79 -45.96 -1.09
N ILE A 347 -29.61 -45.36 -2.27
CA ILE A 347 -30.02 -45.97 -3.54
C ILE A 347 -29.07 -47.12 -3.87
N ASP A 348 -29.58 -48.34 -4.03
CA ASP A 348 -28.77 -49.47 -4.45
C ASP A 348 -28.30 -49.27 -5.91
N PRO A 349 -26.99 -49.14 -6.18
CA PRO A 349 -26.48 -48.82 -7.51
C PRO A 349 -26.71 -49.93 -8.55
N ALA A 350 -27.13 -51.14 -8.14
CA ALA A 350 -27.48 -52.22 -9.06
C ALA A 350 -28.95 -52.19 -9.53
N THR A 351 -29.86 -51.54 -8.77
CA THR A 351 -31.32 -51.65 -8.99
C THR A 351 -32.04 -50.30 -9.04
N GLY A 352 -31.49 -49.24 -8.44
CA GLY A 352 -32.04 -47.88 -8.51
C GLY A 352 -33.28 -47.62 -7.64
N GLU A 353 -33.71 -48.58 -6.81
CA GLU A 353 -34.85 -48.42 -5.90
C GLU A 353 -34.43 -47.86 -4.53
N PHE A 354 -35.34 -47.12 -3.89
CA PHE A 354 -35.16 -46.61 -2.52
C PHE A 354 -35.53 -47.69 -1.48
N PRO A 355 -34.69 -47.93 -0.45
CA PRO A 355 -35.05 -48.81 0.65
C PRO A 355 -36.29 -48.30 1.39
N ALA A 356 -37.19 -49.21 1.77
CA ALA A 356 -38.42 -48.85 2.48
C ALA A 356 -38.11 -48.12 3.80
N PHE A 357 -38.73 -46.94 4.00
CA PHE A 357 -38.49 -46.03 5.12
C PHE A 357 -38.52 -46.72 6.49
N ARG A 358 -37.35 -46.86 7.12
CA ARG A 358 -37.26 -47.40 8.49
C ARG A 358 -37.77 -46.36 9.48
N LYS A 359 -38.86 -46.67 10.18
CA LYS A 359 -39.45 -45.76 11.19
C LYS A 359 -38.47 -45.56 12.37
N PRO A 360 -38.34 -44.33 12.90
CA PRO A 360 -37.42 -44.05 14.00
C PRO A 360 -37.91 -44.68 15.30
N GLY A 361 -37.12 -45.59 15.88
CA GLY A 361 -37.45 -46.24 17.16
C GLY A 361 -36.65 -47.50 17.51
N GLU A 362 -36.07 -48.20 16.53
CA GLU A 362 -35.24 -49.39 16.80
C GLU A 362 -33.80 -49.02 17.16
N GLY A 363 -33.34 -49.52 18.31
CA GLY A 363 -32.13 -49.04 18.99
C GLY A 363 -30.79 -49.43 18.34
N ALA A 364 -29.76 -48.63 18.64
CA ALA A 364 -28.41 -48.80 18.12
C ALA A 364 -27.75 -50.13 18.53
N GLY A 365 -27.54 -51.02 17.56
CA GLY A 365 -26.69 -52.19 17.71
C GLY A 365 -25.20 -51.82 17.58
N LYS A 366 -24.37 -52.29 18.53
CA LYS A 366 -22.90 -52.06 18.49
C LYS A 366 -22.28 -52.56 17.19
N PRO A 367 -21.23 -51.88 16.64
CA PRO A 367 -20.53 -52.36 15.46
C PRO A 367 -19.86 -53.72 15.75
N LYS A 368 -20.16 -54.73 14.93
CA LYS A 368 -19.49 -56.04 14.98
C LYS A 368 -18.09 -55.91 14.39
N ALA A 369 -17.07 -56.22 15.19
CA ALA A 369 -15.71 -56.38 14.67
C ALA A 369 -15.66 -57.53 13.66
N HIS A 370 -15.21 -57.26 12.43
CA HIS A 370 -14.99 -58.30 11.43
C HIS A 370 -13.59 -58.90 11.59
N LYS A 371 -13.55 -60.21 11.86
CA LYS A 371 -12.33 -61.04 11.78
C LYS A 371 -11.98 -61.27 10.31
N PRO A 372 -10.69 -61.34 9.93
CA PRO A 372 -10.32 -61.80 8.60
C PRO A 372 -10.67 -63.29 8.47
N LYS A 373 -11.28 -63.66 7.34
CA LYS A 373 -11.45 -65.06 6.94
C LYS A 373 -10.23 -65.51 6.13
N SER A 374 -9.72 -66.69 6.44
CA SER A 374 -9.01 -67.54 5.48
C SER A 374 -9.98 -67.97 4.36
N ASP A 375 -9.46 -68.42 3.23
CA ASP A 375 -9.58 -69.83 2.80
C ASP A 375 -8.72 -70.07 1.55
N GLU A 376 -8.41 -71.35 1.28
CA GLU A 376 -7.31 -71.79 0.40
C GLU A 376 -7.72 -72.12 -1.06
N ASN A 377 -6.69 -72.33 -1.88
CA ASN A 377 -6.64 -73.10 -3.14
C ASN A 377 -7.31 -72.51 -4.40
N ASN A 378 -6.47 -72.20 -5.41
CA ASN A 378 -6.20 -73.21 -6.45
C ASN A 378 -4.86 -73.02 -7.22
N SER A 379 -4.15 -74.14 -7.43
CA SER A 379 -3.18 -74.50 -8.48
C SER A 379 -2.33 -73.46 -9.27
N GLY A 380 -0.99 -73.64 -9.28
CA GLY A 380 -0.23 -73.64 -10.56
C GLY A 380 1.18 -72.99 -10.64
N HIS A 381 2.21 -73.82 -10.81
CA HIS A 381 3.49 -73.58 -11.54
C HIS A 381 4.64 -72.68 -10.96
N SER A 382 5.67 -73.37 -10.42
CA SER A 382 7.14 -73.23 -10.60
C SER A 382 7.88 -71.86 -10.62
N ASP A 383 8.79 -71.70 -9.65
CA ASP A 383 10.19 -71.18 -9.70
C ASP A 383 10.54 -69.77 -10.23
N PRO A 384 11.69 -69.16 -9.81
CA PRO A 384 12.29 -69.15 -8.46
C PRO A 384 12.69 -67.72 -7.98
N MET A 385 13.10 -67.58 -6.72
CA MET A 385 13.81 -66.39 -6.19
C MET A 385 15.27 -66.32 -6.69
N PRO A 386 15.91 -65.14 -6.71
CA PRO A 386 16.84 -64.78 -5.62
C PRO A 386 16.69 -63.31 -5.15
N GLU A 387 16.78 -63.04 -3.84
CA GLU A 387 17.94 -62.40 -3.14
C GLU A 387 18.19 -60.91 -3.54
N HIS A 388 18.56 -59.98 -2.66
CA HIS A 388 19.42 -60.15 -1.48
C HIS A 388 19.11 -59.13 -0.35
N ASN A 389 19.39 -59.54 0.89
CA ASN A 389 19.26 -58.82 2.17
C ASN A 389 20.59 -58.05 2.49
N PRO A 390 20.86 -57.49 3.71
CA PRO A 390 20.13 -56.62 4.66
C PRO A 390 20.97 -55.34 5.03
N VAL A 391 21.25 -55.08 6.33
CA VAL A 391 22.30 -54.21 6.97
C VAL A 391 21.92 -52.74 7.33
N PHE A 392 22.08 -52.20 8.56
CA PHE A 392 22.46 -52.74 9.90
C PHE A 392 21.75 -52.01 11.08
N LYS A 393 21.76 -52.63 12.26
CA LYS A 393 21.51 -52.08 13.63
C LYS A 393 22.76 -51.26 14.11
N HIS A 394 22.80 -50.48 15.21
CA HIS A 394 21.96 -50.28 16.42
C HIS A 394 22.09 -48.78 16.87
N GLY A 395 21.84 -48.27 18.10
CA GLY A 395 21.48 -48.84 19.41
C GLY A 395 21.31 -47.80 20.54
N ASN A 396 20.48 -48.17 21.52
CA ASN A 396 20.50 -47.94 22.99
C ASN A 396 20.92 -46.61 23.66
N ASN A 397 19.90 -45.99 24.29
CA ASN A 397 19.78 -45.65 25.73
C ASN A 397 20.56 -44.51 26.44
N VAL A 398 19.90 -44.06 27.53
CA VAL A 398 20.31 -43.18 28.65
C VAL A 398 20.34 -41.66 28.35
N GLY A 399 19.65 -40.79 29.11
CA GLY A 399 18.65 -41.01 30.16
C GLY A 399 18.26 -39.74 30.97
N LYS A 400 17.15 -39.83 31.72
CA LYS A 400 16.69 -38.98 32.86
C LYS A 400 16.54 -37.44 32.69
N GLY A 401 15.36 -36.90 33.06
CA GLY A 401 15.17 -35.47 33.38
C GLY A 401 13.73 -34.94 33.26
N ARG A 402 13.03 -34.82 34.41
CA ARG A 402 11.72 -34.16 34.66
C ARG A 402 11.89 -33.38 36.00
N PRO A 403 10.92 -32.59 36.50
CA PRO A 403 10.04 -31.60 35.84
C PRO A 403 9.81 -30.30 36.69
N ASP A 404 9.55 -29.14 36.07
CA ASP A 404 8.89 -27.91 36.60
C ASP A 404 9.22 -26.72 35.64
N LEU A 405 8.69 -25.49 35.69
CA LEU A 405 7.78 -24.75 36.61
C LEU A 405 6.65 -24.07 35.81
N GLY A 406 5.53 -23.73 36.48
CA GLY A 406 4.53 -22.79 35.95
C GLY A 406 4.74 -21.37 36.47
N GLY A 407 4.30 -20.36 35.70
CA GLY A 407 4.34 -18.96 36.14
C GLY A 407 3.46 -18.05 35.27
N LYS A 408 2.42 -17.46 35.86
CA LYS A 408 1.62 -16.38 35.25
C LYS A 408 2.25 -15.02 35.56
N PRO A 409 2.07 -13.99 34.70
CA PRO A 409 2.14 -12.61 35.14
C PRO A 409 0.74 -12.07 35.52
N LYS A 410 0.66 -11.42 36.68
CA LYS A 410 -0.06 -10.14 36.89
C LYS A 410 1.05 -9.09 36.94
N ILE A 411 0.97 -7.93 36.30
CA ILE A 411 0.02 -6.82 36.44
C ILE A 411 -0.08 -6.11 35.08
#